data_AF-A0A0G2I089-F1
#
_entry.id   AF-A0A0G2I089-F1
#
_cell.length_a   1.000
_cell.length_b   1.000
_cell.length_c   1.000
_cell.angle_alpha   90.00
_cell.angle_beta   90.00
_cell.angle_gamma   90.00
#
_symmetry.space_group_name_H-M   'P 1'
#
loop_
_entity.id
_entity.type
_entity.pdbx_description
1 polymer ?
#
loop_
_entity_poly.entity_id
_entity_poly.type
_entity_poly.pdbx_seq_one_letter_code
_entity_poly.pdbx_strand_id
1 'polypeptide(L)'
;MLIVSTSQKDPAEIISNLQSHPDGFTHVGDDGIARSFDAKGKVIDFARLSNDQLTALAKRSSNAEDRDYLLGGWDGVDGWSVGLDQIWNPPRHLLPHPPDSEAGSMDPTAMAARGIGKSKRKPSSLKTRGPECYGHTCLTNQECQNIGCLNCVSLRKKRTYCNPIP
;
A
#
# COMPACT_ATOMS: atom_id res chain seq x y z
N MET A 1 2.47 19.28 -27.84
CA MET A 1 2.97 19.02 -26.48
C MET A 1 1.77 18.61 -25.64
N LEU A 2 1.56 17.31 -25.41
CA LEU A 2 0.42 16.83 -24.62
C LEU A 2 0.85 16.84 -23.15
N ILE A 3 0.23 17.71 -22.37
CA ILE A 3 0.34 17.70 -20.91
C ILE A 3 -0.51 16.50 -20.46
N VAL A 4 0.13 15.38 -20.13
CA VAL A 4 -0.55 14.29 -19.41
C VAL A 4 -0.85 14.82 -18.02
N SER A 5 -2.09 15.27 -17.84
CA SER A 5 -2.63 15.60 -16.52
C SER A 5 -2.38 14.43 -15.57
N THR A 6 -1.81 14.71 -14.39
CA THR A 6 -1.60 13.72 -13.33
C THR A 6 -2.88 12.98 -12.95
N SER A 7 -4.05 13.55 -13.26
CA SER A 7 -5.37 12.96 -13.09
C SER A 7 -5.68 11.79 -14.04
N GLN A 8 -4.88 11.54 -15.08
CA GLN A 8 -5.10 10.44 -16.04
C GLN A 8 -4.26 9.19 -15.77
N LYS A 9 -3.27 9.25 -14.88
CA LYS A 9 -2.45 8.07 -14.57
C LYS A 9 -3.22 7.12 -13.66
N ASP A 10 -3.13 5.83 -13.97
CA ASP A 10 -3.76 4.79 -13.18
C ASP A 10 -3.17 4.78 -11.75
N PRO A 11 -3.97 4.91 -10.67
CA PRO A 11 -3.49 4.81 -9.30
C PRO A 11 -2.65 3.55 -9.02
N ALA A 12 -2.98 2.41 -9.63
CA ALA A 12 -2.20 1.19 -9.44
C ALA A 12 -0.80 1.31 -10.04
N GLU A 13 -0.68 1.94 -11.21
CA GLU A 13 0.60 2.24 -11.85
C GLU A 13 1.42 3.22 -11.00
N ILE A 14 0.79 4.29 -10.48
CA ILE A 14 1.45 5.25 -9.59
C ILE A 14 2.03 4.54 -8.36
N ILE A 15 1.23 3.70 -7.69
CA ILE A 15 1.63 2.95 -6.51
C ILE A 15 2.76 1.94 -6.83
N SER A 16 2.69 1.30 -8.01
CA SER A 16 3.70 0.33 -8.45
C SER A 16 5.08 0.94 -8.73
N ASN A 17 5.13 2.23 -9.07
CA ASN A 17 6.36 2.94 -9.43
C ASN A 17 7.09 3.56 -8.23
N LEU A 18 6.53 3.48 -7.02
CA LEU A 18 7.22 3.94 -5.82
C LEU A 18 8.48 3.13 -5.55
N GLN A 19 9.54 3.80 -5.14
CA GLN A 19 10.73 3.13 -4.62
C GLN A 19 10.32 2.26 -3.43
N SER A 20 10.74 0.99 -3.45
CA SER A 20 10.39 0.01 -2.44
C SER A 20 11.62 -0.56 -1.74
N HIS A 21 11.43 -0.97 -0.49
CA HIS A 21 12.40 -1.78 0.25
C HIS A 21 11.91 -3.24 0.30
N PRO A 22 12.77 -4.26 0.14
CA PRO A 22 12.35 -5.67 0.16
C PRO A 22 11.56 -6.04 1.42
N ASP A 23 12.08 -5.67 2.59
CA ASP A 23 11.41 -5.89 3.89
C ASP A 23 10.41 -4.76 4.27
N GLY A 24 10.06 -3.91 3.31
CA GLY A 24 9.11 -2.81 3.48
C GLY A 24 7.74 -3.12 2.88
N PHE A 25 6.86 -2.12 2.83
CA PHE A 25 5.52 -2.23 2.25
C PHE A 25 5.01 -0.83 1.88
N THR A 26 3.90 -0.77 1.13
CA THR A 26 3.24 0.48 0.75
C THR A 26 1.90 0.62 1.47
N HIS A 27 1.53 1.83 1.88
CA HIS A 27 0.24 2.12 2.48
C HIS A 27 -0.40 3.37 1.89
N VAL A 28 -1.66 3.27 1.50
CA VAL A 28 -2.50 4.39 1.04
C VAL A 28 -3.35 4.85 2.21
N GLY A 29 -3.01 6.02 2.77
CA GLY A 29 -3.61 6.56 3.97
C GLY A 29 -4.96 7.24 3.76
N ASP A 30 -5.60 7.58 4.87
CA ASP A 30 -6.86 8.36 4.90
C ASP A 30 -6.65 9.82 4.46
N ASP A 31 -5.39 10.24 4.25
CA ASP A 31 -5.00 11.56 3.76
C ASP A 31 -4.71 11.59 2.24
N GLY A 32 -4.96 10.49 1.53
CA GLY A 32 -4.77 10.43 0.07
C GLY A 32 -3.31 10.32 -0.38
N ILE A 33 -2.41 9.96 0.55
CA ILE A 33 -0.99 9.74 0.24
C ILE A 33 -0.71 8.23 0.22
N ALA A 34 -0.13 7.77 -0.88
CA ALA A 34 0.53 6.46 -0.94
C ALA A 34 1.97 6.62 -0.43
N ARG A 35 2.32 5.97 0.68
CA ARG A 35 3.65 5.99 1.28
C ARG A 35 4.31 4.64 1.17
N SER A 36 5.57 4.62 0.73
CA SER A 36 6.44 3.44 0.79
C SER A 36 7.27 3.49 2.06
N PHE A 37 7.24 2.42 2.84
CA PHE A 37 7.96 2.29 4.10
C PHE A 37 9.11 1.29 3.97
N ASP A 38 10.22 1.55 4.66
CA ASP A 38 11.30 0.57 4.85
C ASP A 38 11.02 -0.42 6.00
N ALA A 39 11.97 -1.32 6.25
CA ALA A 39 11.90 -2.32 7.32
C ALA A 39 11.75 -1.73 8.75
N LYS A 40 12.07 -0.44 8.93
CA LYS A 40 12.00 0.26 10.21
C LYS A 40 10.76 1.16 10.30
N GLY A 41 9.87 1.08 9.31
CA GLY A 41 8.69 1.93 9.24
C GLY A 41 9.01 3.40 8.93
N LYS A 42 10.17 3.70 8.33
CA LYS A 42 10.47 5.04 7.82
C LYS A 42 9.89 5.20 6.41
N VAL A 43 9.25 6.33 6.13
CA VAL A 43 8.82 6.68 4.77
C VAL A 43 10.07 6.91 3.89
N ILE A 44 10.16 6.19 2.78
CA ILE A 44 11.27 6.29 1.83
C ILE A 44 10.86 6.86 0.47
N ASP A 45 9.56 6.81 0.15
CA ASP A 45 8.99 7.41 -1.05
C ASP A 45 7.49 7.64 -0.89
N PHE A 46 6.90 8.49 -1.73
CA PHE A 46 5.46 8.77 -1.70
C PHE A 46 4.88 9.21 -3.04
N ALA A 47 3.56 9.05 -3.17
CA ALA A 47 2.76 9.67 -4.21
C ALA A 47 1.51 10.31 -3.64
N ARG A 48 1.11 11.44 -4.23
CA ARG A 48 -0.16 12.12 -3.96
C ARG A 48 -1.22 11.56 -4.89
N LEU A 49 -2.36 11.16 -4.34
CA LEU A 49 -3.50 10.69 -5.12
C LEU A 49 -4.64 11.71 -5.03
N SER A 50 -5.25 12.01 -6.18
CA SER A 50 -6.48 12.80 -6.21
C SER A 50 -7.67 11.97 -5.72
N ASN A 51 -8.79 12.64 -5.43
CA ASN A 51 -10.03 11.96 -5.06
C ASN A 51 -10.50 10.97 -6.14
N ASP A 52 -10.40 11.35 -7.41
CA ASP A 52 -10.75 10.49 -8.54
C ASP A 52 -9.88 9.22 -8.58
N GLN A 53 -8.58 9.35 -8.27
CA GLN A 53 -7.65 8.22 -8.21
C GLN A 53 -7.95 7.30 -7.02
N LEU A 54 -8.27 7.85 -5.85
CA LEU A 54 -8.71 7.08 -4.69
C LEU A 54 -10.01 6.32 -4.98
N THR A 55 -10.96 6.99 -5.63
CA THR A 55 -12.23 6.38 -6.08
C THR A 55 -11.99 5.25 -7.08
N ALA A 56 -11.11 5.46 -8.06
CA ALA A 56 -10.74 4.45 -9.03
C ALA A 56 -10.05 3.24 -8.36
N LEU A 57 -9.19 3.48 -7.37
CA LEU A 57 -8.54 2.44 -6.58
C LEU A 57 -9.55 1.63 -5.76
N ALA A 58 -10.49 2.29 -5.07
CA ALA A 58 -11.53 1.64 -4.28
C ALA A 58 -12.40 0.70 -5.13
N LYS A 59 -12.75 1.12 -6.35
CA LYS A 59 -13.57 0.35 -7.31
C LYS A 59 -12.89 -0.93 -7.82
N ARG A 60 -11.58 -1.12 -7.60
CA ARG A 60 -10.87 -2.37 -7.94
C ARG A 60 -11.17 -3.51 -6.97
N SER A 61 -11.68 -3.20 -5.77
CA SER A 61 -12.07 -4.22 -4.83
C SER A 61 -13.29 -5.01 -5.34
N SER A 62 -13.13 -6.32 -5.47
CA SER A 62 -14.22 -7.25 -5.77
C SER A 62 -15.15 -7.47 -4.58
N ASN A 63 -14.68 -7.24 -3.35
CA ASN A 63 -15.48 -7.28 -2.14
C ASN A 63 -16.26 -5.95 -1.98
N ALA A 64 -17.59 -6.05 -1.87
CA ALA A 64 -18.48 -4.89 -1.77
C ALA A 64 -18.29 -4.10 -0.46
N GLU A 65 -18.15 -4.79 0.68
CA GLU A 65 -17.93 -4.15 1.98
C GLU A 65 -16.61 -3.39 2.01
N ASP A 66 -15.54 -3.97 1.45
CA ASP A 66 -14.25 -3.30 1.34
C ASP A 66 -14.32 -2.10 0.40
N ARG A 67 -15.01 -2.23 -0.74
CA ARG A 67 -15.20 -1.12 -1.67
C ARG A 67 -15.94 0.04 -1.01
N ASP A 68 -17.05 -0.23 -0.32
CA ASP A 68 -17.86 0.80 0.34
C ASP A 68 -17.10 1.46 1.51
N TYR A 69 -16.32 0.67 2.27
CA TYR A 69 -15.42 1.18 3.31
C TYR A 69 -14.34 2.13 2.76
N LEU A 70 -13.77 1.82 1.59
CA LEU A 70 -12.78 2.66 0.94
C LEU A 70 -13.42 3.92 0.36
N LEU A 71 -14.56 3.80 -0.33
CA LEU A 71 -15.27 4.93 -0.90
C LEU A 71 -15.73 5.92 0.17
N GLY A 72 -16.37 5.47 1.24
CA GLY A 72 -16.78 6.35 2.34
C GLY A 72 -15.59 6.91 3.13
N GLY A 73 -14.47 6.20 3.15
CA GLY A 73 -13.23 6.62 3.79
C GLY A 73 -12.46 7.72 3.08
N TRP A 74 -12.54 7.72 1.75
CA TRP A 74 -11.83 8.64 0.89
C TRP A 74 -12.74 9.70 0.27
N ASP A 75 -14.00 9.80 0.70
CA ASP A 75 -14.90 10.84 0.21
C ASP A 75 -14.31 12.23 0.48
N GLY A 76 -14.20 13.05 -0.57
CA GLY A 76 -13.59 14.38 -0.53
C GLY A 76 -12.09 14.44 -0.19
N VAL A 77 -11.39 13.31 -0.01
CA VAL A 77 -9.96 13.29 0.29
C VAL A 77 -9.13 13.65 -0.95
N ASP A 78 -8.16 14.55 -0.77
CA ASP A 78 -7.20 14.95 -1.80
C ASP A 78 -5.77 15.03 -1.23
N GLY A 79 -4.91 14.12 -1.69
CA GLY A 79 -3.51 14.07 -1.29
C GLY A 79 -2.70 15.30 -1.69
N TRP A 80 -3.19 16.14 -2.60
CA TRP A 80 -2.52 17.40 -2.97
C TRP A 80 -2.64 18.49 -1.91
N SER A 81 -3.61 18.38 -1.00
CA SER A 81 -3.78 19.29 0.13
C SER A 81 -2.81 19.04 1.30
N VAL A 82 -2.10 17.90 1.30
CA VAL A 82 -1.26 17.48 2.43
C VAL A 82 0.12 18.13 2.42
N GLY A 83 0.56 18.67 3.56
CA GLY A 83 1.90 19.25 3.73
C GLY A 83 3.02 18.19 3.68
N LEU A 84 4.21 18.57 3.21
CA LEU A 84 5.35 17.65 3.10
C LEU A 84 5.79 17.04 4.44
N ASP A 85 5.68 17.78 5.54
CA ASP A 85 6.05 17.25 6.86
C ASP A 85 5.17 16.06 7.27
N GLN A 86 3.84 16.17 7.12
CA GLN A 86 2.92 15.05 7.36
C GLN A 86 3.17 13.87 6.40
N ILE A 87 3.63 14.12 5.17
CA ILE A 87 3.93 13.04 4.22
C ILE A 87 5.09 12.18 4.74
N TRP A 88 6.20 12.81 5.14
CA TRP A 88 7.39 12.12 5.61
C TRP A 88 7.27 11.64 7.08
N ASN A 89 6.49 12.36 7.89
CA ASN A 89 6.27 12.11 9.31
C ASN A 89 4.76 11.96 9.60
N PRO A 90 4.10 10.90 9.09
CA PRO A 90 2.66 10.73 9.28
C PRO A 90 2.29 10.59 10.76
N PRO A 91 1.25 11.30 11.24
CA PRO A 91 0.71 11.09 12.57
C PRO A 91 0.18 9.66 12.71
N ARG A 92 0.22 9.13 13.95
CA ARG A 92 -0.10 7.72 14.24
C ARG A 92 -1.45 7.23 13.69
N HIS A 93 -2.44 8.10 13.56
CA HIS A 93 -3.77 7.72 13.06
C HIS A 93 -3.81 7.47 11.54
N LEU A 94 -2.79 7.91 10.80
CA LEU A 94 -2.58 7.70 9.36
C LEU A 94 -1.61 6.54 9.06
N LEU A 95 -1.14 5.86 10.09
CA LEU A 95 -0.35 4.64 9.93
C LEU A 95 -1.28 3.43 9.78
N PRO A 96 -0.87 2.39 9.04
CA PRO A 96 -1.61 1.13 8.97
C PRO A 96 -1.77 0.52 10.36
N HIS A 97 -2.74 -0.38 10.52
CA HIS A 97 -2.86 -1.18 11.74
C HIS A 97 -1.96 -2.43 11.65
N PRO A 98 -1.37 -2.90 12.76
CA PRO A 98 -0.73 -4.21 12.79
C PRO A 98 -1.77 -5.30 12.50
N PRO A 99 -1.37 -6.40 11.84
CA PRO A 99 -2.27 -7.48 11.45
C PRO A 99 -2.94 -8.22 12.63
N ASP A 100 -2.55 -7.93 13.87
CA ASP A 100 -2.89 -8.72 15.06
C ASP A 100 -3.47 -7.88 16.22
N SER A 101 -3.91 -6.63 15.98
CA SER A 101 -4.34 -5.73 17.06
C SER A 101 -5.77 -5.22 16.85
N GLU A 102 -6.71 -5.77 17.62
CA GLU A 102 -8.09 -5.27 17.77
C GLU A 102 -8.14 -3.83 18.37
N ALA A 103 -7.00 -3.26 18.76
CA ALA A 103 -6.85 -1.84 19.05
C ALA A 103 -5.38 -1.45 18.96
N GLY A 104 -5.00 -0.56 18.04
CA GLY A 104 -3.70 0.13 18.08
C GLY A 104 -3.04 0.29 16.73
N SER A 105 -2.64 1.53 16.42
CA SER A 105 -1.83 1.90 15.27
C SER A 105 -0.46 1.20 15.29
N MET A 106 0.07 0.89 14.11
CA MET A 106 1.38 0.23 13.98
C MET A 106 2.46 1.25 14.33
N ASP A 107 3.08 1.07 15.49
CA ASP A 107 4.28 1.82 15.88
C ASP A 107 5.46 1.32 15.00
N PRO A 108 6.20 2.21 14.30
CA PRO A 108 7.39 1.84 13.53
C PRO A 108 8.40 0.99 14.31
N THR A 109 8.45 1.17 15.64
CA THR A 109 9.32 0.43 16.56
C THR A 109 8.94 -1.05 16.69
N ALA A 110 7.67 -1.41 16.47
CA ALA A 110 7.20 -2.78 16.54
C ALA A 110 7.67 -3.65 15.35
N MET A 111 7.96 -3.04 14.19
CA MET A 111 8.55 -3.75 13.04
C MET A 111 10.00 -4.14 13.31
N ALA A 112 10.78 -3.27 13.94
CA ALA A 112 12.18 -3.54 14.29
C ALA A 112 12.34 -4.69 15.31
N ALA A 113 11.31 -4.94 16.15
CA ALA A 113 11.33 -5.99 17.16
C ALA A 113 10.98 -7.40 16.61
N ARG A 114 10.32 -7.48 15.45
CA ARG A 114 9.91 -8.75 14.85
C ARG A 114 10.99 -9.24 13.88
N GLY A 115 12.04 -9.86 14.44
CA GLY A 115 13.02 -10.61 13.66
C GLY A 115 12.31 -11.64 12.76
N ILE A 116 12.39 -11.43 11.44
CA ILE A 116 11.74 -12.27 10.44
C ILE A 116 12.38 -13.67 10.47
N GLY A 117 11.61 -14.67 10.92
CA GLY A 117 11.93 -16.07 10.72
C GLY A 117 12.01 -16.36 9.23
N LYS A 118 13.21 -16.72 8.75
CA LYS A 118 13.47 -17.03 7.34
C LYS A 118 12.55 -18.17 6.87
N SER A 119 11.51 -17.85 6.11
CA SER A 119 10.70 -18.86 5.42
C SER A 119 11.53 -19.49 4.30
N LYS A 120 11.95 -20.74 4.49
CA LYS A 120 12.65 -21.53 3.48
C LYS A 120 11.64 -22.02 2.44
N ARG A 121 11.41 -21.28 1.36
CA ARG A 121 10.72 -21.82 0.18
C ARG A 121 11.45 -21.49 -1.11
N LYS A 122 11.55 -22.52 -1.97
CA LYS A 122 12.27 -22.51 -3.25
C LYS A 122 11.63 -21.52 -4.23
N PRO A 123 12.43 -20.93 -5.14
CA PRO A 123 11.91 -20.04 -6.18
C PRO A 123 11.01 -20.83 -7.13
N SER A 124 9.73 -20.46 -7.15
CA SER A 124 8.76 -21.00 -8.11
C SER A 124 8.96 -20.29 -9.46
N SER A 125 9.10 -21.09 -10.50
CA SER A 125 9.20 -20.67 -11.90
C SER A 125 8.02 -19.78 -12.31
N LEU A 126 8.34 -18.61 -12.88
CA LEU A 126 7.45 -17.67 -13.56
C LEU A 126 6.34 -18.36 -14.35
N LYS A 127 5.13 -18.48 -13.78
CA LYS A 127 3.92 -18.81 -14.52
C LYS A 127 2.83 -17.81 -14.17
N THR A 128 2.33 -17.19 -15.24
CA THR A 128 1.10 -16.43 -15.44
C THR A 128 0.67 -15.51 -14.30
N ARG A 129 0.86 -14.21 -14.53
CA ARG A 129 0.61 -13.08 -13.64
C ARG A 129 -0.86 -12.68 -13.74
N GLY A 130 -1.64 -12.88 -12.68
CA GLY A 130 -3.08 -12.68 -12.69
C GLY A 130 -3.67 -12.08 -11.40
N PRO A 131 -5.01 -12.04 -11.28
CA PRO A 131 -5.76 -11.50 -10.14
C PRO A 131 -5.55 -12.28 -8.84
N GLU A 132 -4.82 -13.40 -8.85
CA GLU A 132 -4.52 -14.19 -7.66
C GLU A 132 -3.76 -13.41 -6.57
N CYS A 133 -3.01 -12.36 -6.95
CA CYS A 133 -2.25 -11.54 -5.99
C CYS A 133 -3.14 -10.92 -4.90
N TYR A 134 -4.35 -10.45 -5.25
CA TYR A 134 -5.25 -9.81 -4.29
C TYR A 134 -5.71 -10.75 -3.16
N GLY A 135 -5.64 -12.07 -3.36
CA GLY A 135 -5.98 -13.06 -2.34
C GLY A 135 -4.85 -13.34 -1.34
N HIS A 136 -3.63 -12.87 -1.59
CA HIS A 136 -2.47 -13.15 -0.76
C HIS A 136 -2.20 -12.00 0.21
N THR A 137 -2.37 -12.26 1.51
CA THR A 137 -1.88 -11.35 2.56
C THR A 137 -0.36 -11.37 2.62
N CYS A 138 0.24 -10.26 3.01
CA CYS A 138 1.69 -10.09 3.08
C CYS A 138 2.08 -9.19 4.24
N LEU A 139 3.33 -9.24 4.67
CA LEU A 139 3.95 -8.30 5.58
C LEU A 139 5.01 -7.44 4.90
N THR A 140 5.63 -7.98 3.84
CA THR A 140 6.75 -7.34 3.14
C THR A 140 6.62 -7.46 1.63
N ASN A 141 7.25 -6.55 0.89
CA ASN A 141 7.35 -6.62 -0.57
C ASN A 141 8.00 -7.92 -1.04
N GLN A 142 9.00 -8.42 -0.32
CA GLN A 142 9.70 -9.66 -0.63
C GLN A 142 8.77 -10.88 -0.62
N GLU A 143 7.79 -10.95 0.29
CA GLU A 143 6.81 -12.04 0.32
C GLU A 143 5.98 -12.09 -0.97
N CYS A 144 5.55 -10.93 -1.47
CA CYS A 144 4.82 -10.83 -2.72
C CYS A 144 5.69 -11.17 -3.94
N GLN A 145 6.93 -10.68 -3.96
CA GLN A 145 7.88 -10.96 -5.04
C GLN A 145 8.20 -12.46 -5.14
N ASN A 146 8.28 -13.17 -4.01
CA ASN A 146 8.53 -14.61 -3.97
C ASN A 146 7.41 -15.45 -4.60
N ILE A 147 6.19 -14.92 -4.69
CA ILE A 147 5.04 -15.57 -5.32
C ILE A 147 4.72 -14.99 -6.70
N GLY A 148 5.55 -14.08 -7.22
CA GLY A 148 5.38 -13.48 -8.55
C GLY A 148 4.45 -12.25 -8.61
N CYS A 149 4.09 -11.69 -7.45
CA CYS A 149 3.37 -10.43 -7.33
C CYS A 149 4.35 -9.25 -7.18
N LEU A 150 3.86 -8.01 -7.23
CA LEU A 150 4.73 -6.84 -7.28
C LEU A 150 5.20 -6.37 -5.90
N ASN A 151 4.26 -5.89 -5.09
CA ASN A 151 4.53 -5.24 -3.80
C ASN A 151 3.41 -5.52 -2.81
N CYS A 152 3.71 -5.31 -1.54
CA CYS A 152 2.78 -5.48 -0.43
C CYS A 152 2.10 -4.14 -0.14
N VAL A 153 0.78 -4.09 -0.23
CA VAL A 153 0.01 -2.84 -0.16
C VAL A 153 -1.09 -2.92 0.89
N SER A 154 -1.19 -1.90 1.75
CA SER A 154 -2.32 -1.65 2.64
C SER A 154 -3.15 -0.48 2.12
N LEU A 155 -4.47 -0.62 2.15
CA LEU A 155 -5.41 0.47 1.90
C LEU A 155 -6.09 0.83 3.22
N ARG A 156 -5.95 2.09 3.65
CA ARG A 156 -6.46 2.57 4.95
C ARG A 156 -6.06 1.62 6.10
N LYS A 157 -6.95 1.36 7.04
CA LYS A 157 -6.69 0.54 8.24
C LYS A 157 -6.92 -0.96 8.02
N LYS A 158 -6.95 -1.43 6.77
CA LYS A 158 -7.12 -2.85 6.43
C LYS A 158 -5.76 -3.57 6.39
N ARG A 159 -5.84 -4.90 6.38
CA ARG A 159 -4.70 -5.79 6.19
C ARG A 159 -3.98 -5.49 4.87
N THR A 160 -2.72 -5.84 4.82
CA THR A 160 -1.85 -5.75 3.66
C THR A 160 -2.04 -6.94 2.72
N TYR A 161 -2.06 -6.68 1.42
CA TYR A 161 -2.23 -7.68 0.36
C TYR A 161 -1.20 -7.49 -0.75
N CYS A 162 -0.88 -8.58 -1.45
CA CYS A 162 -0.04 -8.51 -2.62
C CYS A 162 -0.77 -7.86 -3.79
N ASN A 163 -0.15 -6.84 -4.36
CA ASN A 163 -0.63 -6.18 -5.57
C ASN A 163 -0.13 -6.94 -6.81
N PRO A 164 -0.97 -7.19 -7.82
CA PRO A 164 -0.50 -7.73 -9.09
C PRO A 164 0.46 -6.78 -9.79
N ILE A 165 1.28 -7.33 -10.69
CA ILE A 165 2.08 -6.55 -11.63
C ILE A 165 1.11 -5.95 -12.68
N PRO A 166 1.18 -4.64 -12.99
CA PRO A 166 0.37 -4.02 -14.04
C PRO A 166 0.50 -4.68 -15.41
#